data_AF-A0A5B1L2N7-F1
#
_entry.id   AF-A0A5B1L2N7-F1
#
_cell.length_a   1.000
_cell.length_b   1.000
_cell.length_c   1.000
_cell.angle_alpha   90.00
_cell.angle_beta   90.00
_cell.angle_gamma   90.00
#
_symmetry.space_group_name_H-M   'P 1'
#
loop_
_entity.id
_entity.type
_entity.pdbx_description
1 polymer ?
#
loop_
_entity_poly.entity_id
_entity_poly.type
_entity_poly.pdbx_seq_one_letter_code
_entity_poly.pdbx_strand_id
1 'polypeptide(L)'
;KMKAKGQLREYEVIGRKLPSENEPKPPLYKMRIFSPDPIVAKSRFWYFLRQLKKFKKTTGEIVSIKEIPEKSPIKIKNFGIWLRYESRSGVHNKYREYRGLSVGGAV
;
A
#
# COMPACT_ATOMS: atom_id res chain seq x y z
N LYS A 1 13.73 -1.34 -6.87
CA LYS A 1 12.36 -1.71 -7.32
C LYS A 1 11.89 -2.91 -6.51
N MET A 2 10.66 -2.91 -6.00
CA MET A 2 10.10 -4.06 -5.28
C MET A 2 9.94 -5.23 -6.26
N LYS A 3 10.40 -6.42 -5.88
CA LYS A 3 10.09 -7.66 -6.61
C LYS A 3 8.86 -8.29 -5.97
N ALA A 4 7.83 -8.58 -6.76
CA ALA A 4 6.73 -9.43 -6.32
C ALA A 4 7.25 -10.88 -6.30
N LYS A 5 7.62 -11.37 -5.11
CA LYS A 5 8.02 -12.75 -4.89
C LYS A 5 6.94 -13.41 -4.03
N GLY A 6 6.35 -14.49 -4.52
CA GLY A 6 5.30 -15.22 -3.81
C GLY A 6 3.96 -14.47 -3.79
N GLN A 7 3.05 -14.96 -2.96
CA GLN A 7 1.71 -14.42 -2.81
C GLN A 7 1.75 -13.09 -2.04
N LEU A 8 1.09 -12.07 -2.59
CA LEU A 8 1.00 -10.77 -1.94
C LEU A 8 -0.01 -10.83 -0.80
N ARG A 9 0.38 -10.23 0.33
CA ARG A 9 -0.47 -10.01 1.49
C ARG A 9 -0.87 -8.56 1.52
N GLU A 10 -2.03 -8.31 2.11
CA GLU A 10 -2.55 -6.98 2.27
C GLU A 10 -2.18 -6.42 3.64
N TYR A 11 -1.56 -5.24 3.67
CA TYR A 11 -1.20 -4.55 4.90
C TYR A 11 -1.89 -3.19 4.98
N GLU A 12 -2.51 -2.91 6.13
CA GLU A 12 -2.85 -1.56 6.55
C GLU A 12 -1.61 -0.92 7.19
N VAL A 13 -1.11 0.16 6.59
CA VAL A 13 -0.01 0.94 7.13
C VAL A 13 -0.52 2.33 7.49
N ILE A 14 -0.33 2.73 8.74
CA ILE A 14 -0.70 4.04 9.26
C ILE A 14 0.57 4.77 9.71
N GLY A 15 0.74 6.02 9.28
CA GLY A 15 1.88 6.84 9.64
C GLY A 15 1.53 8.33 9.69
N ARG A 16 2.41 9.10 10.34
CA ARG A 16 2.25 10.53 10.56
C ARG A 16 3.59 11.26 10.64
N LYS A 17 3.54 12.58 10.74
CA LYS A 17 4.66 13.43 11.14
C LYS A 17 5.02 13.23 12.59
N LEU A 18 6.30 13.37 12.87
CA LEU A 18 6.74 13.56 14.24
C LEU A 18 6.05 14.84 14.75
N PRO A 19 5.36 14.78 15.90
CA PRO A 19 4.81 15.97 16.53
C PRO A 19 5.90 17.03 16.71
N SER A 20 5.54 18.29 16.46
CA SER A 20 6.41 19.45 16.69
C SER A 20 5.65 20.49 17.50
N GLU A 21 6.34 21.47 18.08
CA GLU A 21 5.68 22.57 18.83
C GLU A 21 4.62 23.29 17.99
N ASN A 22 4.90 23.50 16.69
CA ASN A 22 3.99 24.13 15.75
C ASN A 22 2.80 23.22 15.35
N GLU A 23 2.94 21.90 15.48
CA GLU A 23 1.93 20.93 15.09
C GLU A 23 1.98 19.71 16.03
N PRO A 24 1.36 19.79 17.21
CA PRO A 24 1.44 18.73 18.23
C PRO A 24 0.59 17.51 17.87
N LYS A 25 -0.42 17.67 17.01
CA LYS A 25 -1.32 16.59 16.58
C LYS A 25 -1.34 16.47 15.06
N PRO A 26 -0.25 15.98 14.44
CA PRO A 26 -0.19 15.83 12.99
C PRO A 26 -1.19 14.77 12.51
N PRO A 27 -1.76 14.95 11.30
CA PRO A 27 -2.75 14.03 10.75
C PRO A 27 -2.17 12.64 10.50
N LEU A 28 -3.02 11.62 10.69
CA LEU A 28 -2.70 10.23 10.40
C LEU A 28 -3.06 9.91 8.94
N TYR A 29 -2.11 9.33 8.21
CA TYR A 29 -2.31 8.83 6.86
C TYR A 29 -2.36 7.31 6.87
N LYS A 30 -3.34 6.75 6.17
CA LYS A 30 -3.60 5.32 6.08
C LYS A 30 -3.53 4.84 4.64
N MET A 31 -2.82 3.75 4.39
CA MET A 31 -2.74 3.12 3.07
C MET A 31 -2.90 1.61 3.17
N ARG A 32 -3.56 1.02 2.18
CA ARG A 32 -3.56 -0.43 1.93
C ARG A 32 -2.41 -0.72 0.97
N ILE A 33 -1.46 -1.55 1.41
CA ILE A 33 -0.25 -1.88 0.67
C ILE A 33 -0.20 -3.38 0.46
N PHE A 34 -0.02 -3.80 -0.80
CA PHE A 34 0.18 -5.20 -1.16
C PHE A 34 1.67 -5.52 -1.22
N SER A 35 2.13 -6.43 -0.38
CA SER A 35 3.55 -6.84 -0.31
C SER A 35 3.70 -8.27 0.23
N PRO A 36 4.84 -8.95 -0.02
CA PRO A 36 5.08 -10.28 0.55
C PRO A 36 5.31 -10.22 2.07
N ASP A 37 5.93 -9.15 2.55
CA ASP A 37 6.33 -8.99 3.95
C ASP A 37 6.02 -7.57 4.45
N PRO A 38 5.97 -7.37 5.78
CA PRO A 38 5.68 -6.06 6.38
C PRO A 38 6.82 -5.04 6.20
N ILE A 39 8.06 -5.49 5.97
CA ILE A 39 9.21 -4.58 5.80
C ILE A 39 9.09 -3.84 4.46
N VAL A 40 8.76 -4.58 3.39
CA VAL A 40 8.45 -4.05 2.07
C VAL A 40 7.21 -3.17 2.12
N ALA A 41 6.19 -3.52 2.93
CA ALA A 41 5.02 -2.68 3.13
C ALA A 41 5.41 -1.28 3.65
N LYS A 42 6.24 -1.21 4.69
CA LYS A 42 6.77 0.05 5.24
C LYS A 42 7.54 0.85 4.19
N SER A 43 8.37 0.18 3.39
CA SER A 43 9.14 0.83 2.32
C SER A 43 8.22 1.45 1.25
N ARG A 44 7.21 0.69 0.81
CA ARG A 44 6.23 1.14 -0.19
C ARG A 44 5.33 2.25 0.32
N PHE A 45 4.93 2.19 1.59
CA PHE A 45 4.19 3.27 2.25
C PHE A 45 4.94 4.61 2.13
N TRP A 46 6.22 4.64 2.52
CA TRP A 46 7.02 5.86 2.40
C TRP A 46 7.23 6.32 0.95
N TYR A 47 7.37 5.38 0.02
CA TYR A 47 7.49 5.70 -1.40
C TYR A 47 6.26 6.48 -1.91
N PHE A 48 5.05 5.99 -1.63
CA PHE A 48 3.82 6.65 -2.08
C PHE A 48 3.52 7.94 -1.30
N LEU A 49 3.75 7.95 0.01
CA LEU A 49 3.58 9.17 0.83
C LEU A 49 4.48 10.31 0.37
N ARG A 50 5.71 10.00 -0.06
CA ARG A 50 6.61 11.01 -0.64
C ARG A 50 6.01 11.64 -1.90
N GLN A 51 5.35 10.85 -2.75
CA GLN A 51 4.72 11.34 -3.98
C GLN A 51 3.46 12.18 -3.68
N LEU A 52 2.67 11.79 -2.68
CA LEU A 52 1.38 12.43 -2.38
C LEU A 52 1.49 13.65 -1.45
N LYS A 53 2.38 13.61 -0.45
CA LYS A 53 2.46 14.61 0.63
C LYS A 53 3.89 15.13 0.87
N LYS A 54 4.84 14.86 -0.04
CA LYS A 54 6.26 15.26 0.06
C LYS A 54 6.92 14.84 1.37
N PHE A 55 6.46 13.72 1.90
CA PHE A 55 6.78 13.26 3.23
C PHE A 55 7.96 12.28 3.24
N LYS A 56 8.84 12.36 4.25
CA LYS A 56 10.05 11.52 4.35
C LYS A 56 10.00 10.62 5.58
N LYS A 57 10.64 9.45 5.50
CA LYS A 57 10.82 8.52 6.63
C LYS A 57 11.55 9.16 7.80
N THR A 58 12.47 10.10 7.56
CA THR A 58 13.24 10.76 8.62
C THR A 58 12.43 11.76 9.44
N THR A 59 11.39 12.35 8.85
CA THR A 59 10.56 13.40 9.47
C THR A 59 9.23 12.86 10.00
N GLY A 60 9.05 11.55 10.03
CA GLY A 60 7.82 10.93 10.47
C GLY A 60 7.98 9.49 10.90
N GLU A 61 6.90 8.95 11.39
CA GLU A 61 6.86 7.63 11.99
C GLU A 61 5.70 6.81 11.44
N ILE A 62 5.86 5.48 11.47
CA ILE A 62 4.78 4.54 11.22
C ILE A 62 4.20 4.20 12.58
N VAL A 63 2.94 4.55 12.79
CA VAL A 63 2.21 4.33 14.05
C VAL A 63 1.75 2.89 14.16
N SER A 64 1.30 2.31 13.04
CA SER A 64 0.78 0.94 13.03
C SER A 64 1.01 0.29 11.68
N ILE A 65 1.32 -1.01 11.71
CA ILE A 65 1.27 -1.90 10.56
C ILE A 65 0.49 -3.14 10.95
N LYS A 66 -0.55 -3.47 10.17
CA LYS A 66 -1.41 -4.63 10.42
C LYS A 66 -1.66 -5.37 9.13
N GLU A 67 -1.55 -6.69 9.15
CA GLU A 67 -2.01 -7.52 8.04
C GLU A 67 -3.55 -7.55 8.05
N ILE A 68 -4.17 -7.34 6.89
CA ILE A 68 -5.62 -7.44 6.72
C ILE A 68 -5.92 -8.83 6.15
N PRO A 69 -6.55 -9.73 6.92
CA PRO A 69 -7.00 -11.00 6.39
C PRO A 69 -8.22 -10.84 5.49
N GLU A 70 -8.37 -11.76 4.53
CA GLU A 70 -9.55 -11.80 3.67
C GLU A 70 -10.80 -12.15 4.47
N LYS A 71 -11.87 -11.33 4.35
CA LYS A 71 -13.10 -11.49 5.15
C LYS A 71 -13.89 -12.74 4.77
N SER A 72 -13.87 -13.11 3.50
CA SER A 72 -14.61 -14.26 2.97
C SER A 72 -13.71 -15.08 2.04
N PRO A 73 -12.78 -15.87 2.60
CA PRO A 73 -11.74 -16.56 1.82
C PRO A 73 -12.28 -17.70 0.94
N ILE A 74 -13.48 -18.21 1.22
CA ILE A 74 -14.09 -19.33 0.50
C ILE A 74 -14.98 -18.83 -0.66
N LYS A 75 -15.44 -17.58 -0.60
CA LYS A 75 -16.36 -17.03 -1.59
C LYS A 75 -15.58 -16.44 -2.76
N ILE A 76 -15.87 -16.90 -3.97
CA ILE A 76 -15.33 -16.33 -5.21
C ILE A 76 -15.92 -14.92 -5.43
N LYS A 77 -15.04 -13.97 -5.76
CA LYS A 77 -15.35 -12.56 -6.01
C LYS A 77 -14.71 -12.11 -7.33
N ASN A 78 -15.29 -11.06 -7.92
CA ASN A 78 -14.66 -10.32 -9.01
C ASN A 78 -14.01 -9.06 -8.42
N PHE A 79 -12.75 -8.82 -8.74
CA PHE A 79 -11.95 -7.70 -8.27
C PHE A 79 -11.58 -6.80 -9.45
N GLY A 80 -12.02 -5.55 -9.42
CA GLY A 80 -11.56 -4.51 -10.34
C GLY A 80 -10.28 -3.87 -9.78
N ILE A 81 -9.23 -3.80 -10.58
CA ILE A 81 -7.95 -3.21 -10.23
C ILE A 81 -7.63 -2.07 -11.19
N TRP A 82 -7.48 -0.87 -10.62
CA TRP A 82 -6.93 0.29 -11.29
C TRP A 82 -5.44 0.33 -11.02
N LEU A 83 -4.65 0.35 -12.09
CA LEU A 83 -3.20 0.36 -11.98
C LEU A 83 -2.61 1.40 -12.92
N ARG A 84 -1.50 2.00 -12.47
CA ARG A 84 -0.62 2.82 -13.28
C ARG A 84 0.70 2.08 -13.42
N TYR A 85 1.18 1.90 -14.64
CA TYR A 85 2.43 1.20 -14.90
C TYR A 85 3.32 1.96 -15.88
N GLU A 86 4.63 1.74 -15.75
CA GLU A 86 5.65 2.22 -16.67
C GLU A 86 5.90 1.12 -17.73
N SER A 87 5.66 1.45 -19.00
CA SER A 87 6.07 0.67 -20.16
C SER A 87 7.44 1.11 -20.65
N ARG A 88 7.96 0.49 -21.72
CA ARG A 88 9.19 0.96 -22.38
C ARG A 88 9.02 2.33 -23.05
N SER A 89 7.79 2.73 -23.34
CA SER A 89 7.46 3.92 -24.13
C SER A 89 6.77 5.03 -23.32
N GLY A 90 6.37 4.79 -22.07
CA GLY A 90 5.71 5.79 -21.24
C GLY A 90 4.93 5.25 -20.04
N VAL A 91 4.19 6.13 -19.38
CA VAL A 91 3.34 5.80 -18.22
C VAL A 91 1.89 5.68 -18.66
N HIS A 92 1.24 4.56 -18.33
CA HIS A 92 -0.13 4.30 -18.72
C HIS A 92 -1.00 3.91 -17.53
N ASN A 93 -2.27 4.32 -17.57
CA ASN A 93 -3.29 3.86 -16.64
C ASN A 93 -4.05 2.69 -17.27
N LYS A 94 -4.44 1.70 -16.47
CA LYS A 94 -5.20 0.54 -16.91
C LYS A 94 -6.21 0.13 -15.84
N TYR A 95 -7.38 -0.31 -16.29
CA TYR A 95 -8.34 -1.04 -15.49
C TYR A 95 -8.32 -2.50 -15.92
N ARG A 96 -8.39 -3.43 -14.96
CA ARG A 96 -8.52 -4.85 -15.24
C ARG A 96 -9.29 -5.56 -14.15
N GLU A 97 -10.08 -6.55 -14.54
CA GLU A 97 -10.84 -7.40 -13.63
C GLU A 97 -10.20 -8.78 -13.49
N TYR A 98 -10.25 -9.31 -12.28
CA TYR A 98 -9.77 -10.64 -11.94
C TYR A 98 -10.81 -11.37 -11.09
N ARG A 99 -10.98 -12.66 -11.32
CA ARG A 99 -11.84 -13.53 -10.51
C ARG A 99 -10.97 -14.34 -9.55
N GLY A 100 -11.25 -14.26 -8.25
CA GLY A 100 -10.43 -14.91 -7.24
C GLY A 100 -11.10 -15.01 -5.88
N LEU A 101 -10.39 -15.60 -4.91
CA LEU A 101 -10.87 -15.79 -3.54
C LEU A 101 -10.47 -14.67 -2.59
N SER A 102 -9.29 -14.07 -2.81
CA SER A 102 -8.73 -13.00 -1.97
C SER A 102 -8.21 -11.83 -2.78
N VAL A 103 -8.21 -10.64 -2.18
CA VAL A 103 -7.66 -9.42 -2.81
C VAL A 103 -6.16 -9.60 -3.11
N GLY A 104 -5.39 -10.14 -2.16
CA GLY A 104 -3.95 -10.37 -2.32
C GLY A 104 -3.59 -11.39 -3.41
N GLY A 105 -4.51 -12.31 -3.75
CA GLY A 105 -4.33 -13.22 -4.89
C GLY A 105 -4.74 -12.61 -6.23
N ALA A 106 -5.56 -11.56 -6.22
CA ALA A 106 -5.99 -10.86 -7.43
C ALA A 106 -4.99 -9.78 -7.89
N VAL A 107 -4.17 -9.25 -6.97
CA VAL A 107 -3.13 -8.23 -7.19
C VAL A 107 -1.81 -8.88 -7.55
#